data_AF-A0A351KGN7-F1
#
_entry.id   AF-A0A351KGN7-F1
#
_cell.length_a   1.000
_cell.length_b   1.000
_cell.length_c   1.000
_cell.angle_alpha   90.00
_cell.angle_beta   90.00
_cell.angle_gamma   90.00
#
_symmetry.space_group_name_H-M   'P 1'
#
loop_
_entity.id
_entity.type
_entity.pdbx_description
1 polymer ?
#
loop_
_entity_poly.entity_id
_entity_poly.type
_entity_poly.pdbx_seq_one_letter_code
_entity_poly.pdbx_strand_id
1 'polypeptide(L)'
;MENSVPLRSEVKNKYKWDIDTLYFNKEGVLRDTRKLNEMIEEIQSYKGRLTESADTLYSCLKIVEKASRLCEVMSTYTFMKRDED
;
A
#
# COMPACT_ATOMS: atom_id res chain seq x y z
N MET A 1 -6.45 10.14 -42.33
CA MET A 1 -6.68 9.15 -41.27
C MET A 1 -6.61 9.89 -39.96
N GLU A 2 -7.73 9.95 -39.25
CA GLU A 2 -7.79 10.54 -37.92
C GLU A 2 -7.02 9.59 -36.99
N ASN A 3 -5.79 9.95 -36.63
CA ASN A 3 -5.03 9.21 -35.63
C ASN A 3 -5.49 9.70 -34.25
N SER A 4 -6.57 9.12 -33.74
CA SER A 4 -6.94 9.31 -32.34
C SER A 4 -6.03 8.45 -31.45
N VAL A 5 -5.55 9.05 -30.36
CA VAL A 5 -4.87 8.29 -29.31
C VAL A 5 -5.93 7.43 -28.60
N PRO A 6 -5.74 6.12 -28.47
CA PRO A 6 -6.72 5.24 -27.84
C PRO A 6 -6.86 5.56 -26.35
N LEU A 7 -8.07 5.42 -25.82
CA LEU A 7 -8.31 5.49 -24.38
C LEU A 7 -7.69 4.28 -23.68
N ARG A 8 -7.30 4.42 -22.40
CA ARG A 8 -6.77 3.30 -21.59
C ARG A 8 -7.70 2.09 -21.58
N SER A 9 -9.01 2.30 -21.58
CA SER A 9 -10.03 1.25 -21.66
C SER A 9 -9.96 0.43 -22.96
N GLU A 10 -9.50 1.01 -24.07
CA GLU A 10 -9.43 0.40 -25.41
C GLU A 10 -8.14 -0.41 -25.64
N VAL A 11 -7.11 -0.21 -24.80
CA VAL A 11 -5.85 -0.95 -24.88
C VAL A 11 -6.05 -2.42 -24.49
N LYS A 12 -5.50 -3.36 -25.27
CA LYS A 12 -5.56 -4.81 -24.98
C LYS A 12 -4.80 -5.14 -23.69
N ASN A 13 -5.37 -5.99 -22.82
CA ASN A 13 -4.79 -6.35 -21.52
C ASN A 13 -3.35 -6.86 -21.58
N LYS A 14 -2.92 -7.54 -22.65
CA LYS A 14 -1.52 -7.98 -22.84
C LYS A 14 -0.49 -6.85 -22.87
N TYR A 15 -0.92 -5.60 -23.03
CA TYR A 15 -0.09 -4.40 -22.99
C TYR A 15 -0.32 -3.56 -21.74
N LYS A 16 -1.18 -4.01 -20.82
CA LYS A 16 -1.44 -3.37 -19.53
C LYS A 16 -0.63 -4.06 -18.44
N TRP A 17 -0.26 -3.32 -17.41
CA TRP A 17 0.32 -3.89 -16.20
C TRP A 17 -0.77 -4.68 -15.46
N ASP A 18 -0.42 -5.81 -14.87
CA ASP A 18 -1.33 -6.62 -14.07
C ASP A 18 -1.29 -6.22 -12.58
N ILE A 19 -1.72 -4.98 -12.31
CA ILE A 19 -1.72 -4.40 -10.96
C ILE A 19 -2.89 -4.90 -10.10
N ASP A 20 -3.85 -5.60 -10.70
CA ASP A 20 -5.00 -6.21 -10.01
C ASP A 20 -4.54 -7.33 -9.05
N THR A 21 -3.33 -7.86 -9.26
CA THR A 21 -2.63 -8.78 -8.36
C THR A 21 -2.28 -8.17 -7.00
N LEU A 22 -2.13 -6.84 -6.92
CA LEU A 22 -1.92 -6.11 -5.66
C LEU A 22 -3.27 -5.76 -5.03
N TYR A 23 -4.14 -5.11 -5.80
CA TYR A 23 -5.49 -4.76 -5.39
C TYR A 23 -6.46 -4.89 -6.57
N PHE A 24 -7.46 -5.74 -6.43
CA PHE A 24 -8.52 -5.89 -7.45
C PHE A 24 -9.32 -4.61 -7.66
N ASN A 25 -9.51 -3.81 -6.61
CA ASN A 25 -10.20 -2.54 -6.67
C ASN A 25 -9.81 -1.62 -5.49
N LYS A 26 -10.32 -0.39 -5.53
CA LYS A 26 -10.10 0.64 -4.50
C LYS A 26 -10.52 0.24 -3.09
N GLU A 27 -11.47 -0.69 -2.92
CA GLU A 27 -11.94 -1.11 -1.59
C GLU A 27 -10.84 -1.86 -0.82
N GLY A 28 -9.98 -2.60 -1.55
CA GLY A 28 -8.81 -3.24 -0.96
C GLY A 28 -7.82 -2.23 -0.38
N VAL A 29 -7.57 -1.13 -1.10
CA VAL A 29 -6.74 -0.02 -0.63
C VAL A 29 -7.38 0.64 0.59
N LEU A 30 -8.68 0.95 0.56
CA LEU A 30 -9.38 1.58 1.68
C LEU A 30 -9.34 0.71 2.96
N ARG A 31 -9.46 -0.62 2.81
CA ARG A 31 -9.33 -1.56 3.92
C ARG A 31 -7.92 -1.52 4.52
N ASP A 32 -6.91 -1.56 3.68
CA ASP A 32 -5.52 -1.60 4.15
C ASP A 32 -5.08 -0.24 4.72
N THR A 33 -5.64 0.88 4.25
CA THR A 33 -5.49 2.19 4.89
C THR A 33 -6.04 2.21 6.32
N ARG A 34 -7.22 1.62 6.56
CA ARG A 34 -7.78 1.51 7.93
C ARG A 34 -6.87 0.67 8.82
N LYS A 35 -6.41 -0.47 8.31
CA LYS A 35 -5.46 -1.34 9.03
C LYS A 35 -4.14 -0.62 9.33
N LEU A 36 -3.62 0.18 8.40
CA LEU A 36 -2.42 0.98 8.62
C LEU A 36 -2.61 1.99 9.75
N ASN A 37 -3.77 2.63 9.85
CA ASN A 37 -4.08 3.55 10.96
C ASN A 37 -4.06 2.83 12.32
N GLU A 38 -4.69 1.64 12.41
CA GLU A 38 -4.66 0.82 13.62
C GLU A 38 -3.21 0.45 14.02
N MET A 39 -2.37 0.10 13.03
CA MET A 39 -0.96 -0.22 13.28
C MET A 39 -0.16 1.01 13.74
N ILE A 40 -0.47 2.20 13.24
CA ILE A 40 0.16 3.46 13.68
C ILE A 40 -0.21 3.75 15.13
N GLU A 41 -1.48 3.55 15.53
CA GLU A 41 -1.92 3.70 16.92
C GLU A 41 -1.19 2.72 17.85
N GLU A 42 -1.04 1.46 17.43
CA GLU A 42 -0.27 0.48 18.19
C GLU A 42 1.22 0.87 18.29
N ILE A 43 1.84 1.37 17.23
CA ILE A 43 3.22 1.89 17.26
C ILE A 43 3.35 3.06 18.26
N GLN A 44 2.37 3.97 18.28
CA GLN A 44 2.39 5.10 19.22
C GLN A 44 2.35 4.65 20.69
N SER A 45 1.73 3.50 20.99
CA SER A 45 1.70 2.93 22.35
C SER A 45 3.07 2.55 22.91
N TYR A 46 4.09 2.41 22.06
CA TYR A 46 5.48 2.12 22.46
C TYR A 46 6.30 3.39 22.79
N LYS A 47 5.74 4.59 22.62
CA LYS A 47 6.45 5.85 22.87
C LYS A 47 6.93 5.92 24.32
N GLY A 48 8.23 6.14 24.51
CA GLY A 48 8.86 6.21 25.83
C GLY A 48 9.17 4.84 26.47
N ARG A 49 8.81 3.73 25.81
CA ARG A 49 8.92 2.37 26.34
C ARG A 49 9.99 1.51 25.66
N LEU A 50 10.58 2.00 24.58
CA LEU A 50 11.54 1.24 23.75
C LEU A 50 12.78 0.75 24.53
N THR A 51 13.11 1.39 25.65
CA THR A 51 14.26 1.04 26.50
C THR A 51 13.87 0.12 27.67
N GLU A 52 12.60 -0.24 27.84
CA GLU A 52 12.14 -1.14 28.92
C GLU A 52 12.76 -2.54 28.81
N SER A 53 12.87 -3.08 27.59
CA SER A 53 13.45 -4.40 27.33
C SER A 53 13.74 -4.62 25.84
N ALA A 54 14.57 -5.64 25.54
CA ALA A 54 14.76 -6.11 24.17
C ALA A 54 13.46 -6.61 23.53
N ASP A 55 12.56 -7.24 24.31
CA ASP A 55 11.27 -7.72 23.83
C ASP A 55 10.32 -6.58 23.45
N THR A 56 10.33 -5.48 24.23
CA THR A 56 9.55 -4.27 23.91
C THR A 56 10.02 -3.64 22.61
N LEU A 57 11.35 -3.51 22.42
CA LEU A 57 11.93 -3.01 21.18
C LEU A 57 11.59 -3.91 19.99
N TYR A 58 11.79 -5.23 20.13
CA TYR A 58 11.50 -6.20 19.08
C TYR A 58 10.02 -6.16 18.64
N SER A 59 9.10 -6.08 19.60
CA SER A 59 7.67 -6.01 19.32
C SER A 59 7.31 -4.75 18.53
N CYS A 60 7.86 -3.59 18.90
CA CYS A 60 7.69 -2.34 18.15
C CYS A 60 8.27 -2.44 16.72
N LEU A 61 9.51 -2.92 16.58
CA LEU A 61 10.15 -3.06 15.26
C LEU A 61 9.35 -3.97 14.33
N LYS A 62 8.77 -5.06 14.86
CA LYS A 62 7.96 -6.00 14.10
C LYS A 62 6.68 -5.35 13.54
N ILE A 63 6.04 -4.47 14.30
CA ILE A 63 4.86 -3.77 13.77
C ILE A 63 5.23 -2.66 12.80
N VAL A 64 6.34 -1.93 13.05
CA VAL A 64 6.87 -0.92 12.12
C VAL A 64 7.19 -1.55 10.76
N GLU A 65 7.84 -2.71 10.74
CA GLU A 65 8.17 -3.43 9.50
C GLU A 65 6.90 -3.82 8.72
N LYS A 66 5.93 -4.43 9.40
CA LYS A 66 4.64 -4.79 8.77
C LYS A 66 3.89 -3.56 8.24
N ALA A 67 3.87 -2.45 9.00
CA ALA A 67 3.20 -1.22 8.59
C ALA A 67 3.89 -0.59 7.38
N SER A 68 5.24 -0.57 7.38
CA SER A 68 6.05 -0.10 6.26
C SER A 68 5.77 -0.91 4.99
N ARG A 69 5.72 -2.24 5.11
CA ARG A 69 5.44 -3.12 3.97
C ARG A 69 4.04 -2.91 3.39
N LEU A 70 3.03 -2.75 4.25
CA LEU A 70 1.67 -2.46 3.82
C LEU A 70 1.59 -1.11 3.10
N CYS A 71 2.25 -0.09 3.64
CA CYS A 71 2.34 1.24 3.04
C CYS A 71 2.98 1.19 1.65
N GLU A 72 4.10 0.49 1.50
CA GLU A 72 4.81 0.33 0.22
C GLU A 72 3.93 -0.30 -0.87
N VAL A 73 3.20 -1.37 -0.53
CA VAL A 73 2.29 -2.05 -1.47
C VAL A 73 1.16 -1.12 -1.92
N MET A 74 0.53 -0.41 -0.97
CA MET A 74 -0.52 0.55 -1.29
C MET A 74 -0.02 1.71 -2.14
N SER A 75 1.13 2.30 -1.79
CA SER A 75 1.73 3.40 -2.53
C SER A 75 2.10 2.97 -3.96
N THR A 76 2.70 1.80 -4.12
CA THR A 76 3.07 1.25 -5.44
C THR A 76 1.84 1.09 -6.31
N TYR A 77 0.80 0.39 -5.82
CA TYR A 77 -0.44 0.24 -6.57
C TYR A 77 -1.07 1.59 -6.93
N THR A 78 -1.16 2.52 -5.98
CA THR A 78 -1.82 3.82 -6.19
C THR A 78 -1.06 4.68 -7.21
N PHE A 79 0.28 4.68 -7.16
CA PHE A 79 1.10 5.39 -8.16
C PHE A 79 0.96 4.74 -9.54
N MET A 80 1.07 3.41 -9.62
CA MET A 80 0.89 2.72 -10.89
C MET A 80 -0.50 2.96 -11.48
N LYS A 81 -1.54 2.96 -10.64
CA LYS A 81 -2.93 3.21 -11.05
C LYS A 81 -3.15 4.64 -11.53
N ARG A 82 -2.54 5.62 -10.84
CA ARG A 82 -2.57 7.02 -11.26
C ARG A 82 -1.85 7.20 -12.60
N ASP A 83 -0.73 6.54 -12.82
CA ASP A 83 0.05 6.69 -14.05
C ASP A 83 -0.58 5.95 -15.26
N GLU A 84 -1.72 5.26 -15.08
CA GLU A 84 -2.47 4.65 -16.18
C GLU A 84 -3.22 5.65 -17.06
N ASP A 85 -3.53 6.85 -16.55
CA ASP A 85 -4.31 7.94 -17.18
C ASP A 85 -3.84 9.34 -16.70
#